data_AF-A0A9N7YTU4-F1
#
_entry.id   AF-A0A9N7YTU4-F1
#
_cell.length_a   1.000
_cell.length_b   1.000
_cell.length_c   1.000
_cell.angle_alpha   90.00
_cell.angle_beta   90.00
_cell.angle_gamma   90.00
#
_symmetry.space_group_name_H-M   'P 1'
#
loop_
_entity.id
_entity.type
_entity.pdbx_description
1 polymer ?
#
loop_
_entity_poly.entity_id
_entity_poly.type
_entity_poly.pdbx_seq_one_letter_code
_entity_poly.pdbx_strand_id
1 'polypeptide(L)'
;MEPEEFTRNFSSGSFNASRPRRHFVSKLLHAIGQHLPQSMDWRAHGLVTSVKDQKKCACGWAFSATGSLEGQQAFQDDIKSG
;
A
#
# COMPACT_ATOMS: atom_id res chain seq x y z
N MET A 1 4.68 -4.11 26.47
CA MET A 1 4.76 -5.17 25.46
C MET A 1 6.22 -5.29 25.10
N GLU A 2 6.82 -6.44 25.36
CA GLU A 2 8.22 -6.68 25.01
C GLU A 2 8.40 -6.74 23.48
N PRO A 3 9.59 -6.39 22.94
CA PRO A 3 9.82 -6.36 21.49
C PRO A 3 9.49 -7.68 20.78
N GLU A 4 9.76 -8.81 21.45
CA GLU A 4 9.46 -10.14 20.92
C GLU A 4 7.95 -10.39 20.83
N GLU A 5 7.18 -9.95 21.83
CA GLU A 5 5.72 -10.04 21.82
C GLU A 5 5.12 -9.17 20.72
N PHE A 6 5.69 -7.99 20.49
CA PHE A 6 5.28 -7.11 19.39
C PHE A 6 5.49 -7.80 18.04
N THR A 7 6.69 -8.34 17.82
CA THR A 7 7.03 -9.05 16.58
C THR A 7 6.08 -10.22 16.33
N ARG A 8 5.82 -11.03 17.37
CA ARG A 8 4.91 -12.17 17.27
C ARG A 8 3.47 -11.78 16.93
N ASN A 9 2.96 -10.70 17.51
CA ASN A 9 1.55 -10.35 17.40
C ASN A 9 1.23 -9.45 16.21
N PHE A 10 2.16 -8.60 15.78
CA PHE A 10 1.91 -7.54 14.78
C PHE A 10 2.72 -7.72 13.50
N SER A 11 3.89 -8.35 13.56
CA SER A 11 4.84 -8.41 12.44
C SER A 11 5.21 -9.82 11.99
N SER A 12 4.53 -10.86 12.50
CA SER A 12 4.83 -12.26 12.22
C SER A 12 4.30 -12.76 10.86
N GLY A 13 3.89 -11.85 9.97
CA GLY A 13 3.45 -12.20 8.62
C GLY A 13 4.58 -12.85 7.82
N SER A 14 4.33 -14.04 7.27
CA SER A 14 5.34 -14.83 6.55
C SER A 14 5.51 -14.34 5.11
N PHE A 15 6.59 -13.60 4.85
CA PHE A 15 7.05 -13.31 3.48
C PHE A 15 8.00 -14.41 3.01
N ASN A 16 7.67 -15.08 1.90
CA ASN A 16 8.59 -16.04 1.28
C ASN A 16 9.68 -15.28 0.52
N ALA A 17 10.81 -15.03 1.20
CA ALA A 17 11.96 -14.32 0.64
C ALA A 17 12.66 -15.08 -0.49
N SER A 18 12.45 -16.40 -0.58
CA SER A 18 12.99 -17.26 -1.64
C SER A 18 12.21 -17.12 -2.96
N ARG A 19 11.02 -16.52 -2.95
CA ARG A 19 10.27 -16.27 -4.19
C ARG A 19 10.94 -15.16 -5.00
N PRO A 20 11.26 -15.38 -6.28
CA PRO A 20 11.88 -14.36 -7.12
C PRO A 20 10.93 -13.16 -7.26
N ARG A 21 11.43 -11.96 -6.97
CA ARG A 21 10.69 -10.71 -7.22
C ARG A 21 10.61 -10.47 -8.73
N ARG A 22 9.43 -10.70 -9.32
CA ARG A 22 9.17 -10.36 -10.72
C ARG A 22 9.26 -8.84 -10.89
N HIS A 23 10.26 -8.37 -11.64
CA HIS A 23 10.50 -6.95 -11.91
C HIS A 23 9.53 -6.40 -12.97
N PHE A 24 8.23 -6.38 -12.68
CA PHE A 24 7.23 -5.80 -13.58
C PHE A 24 7.33 -4.26 -13.65
N VAL A 25 7.81 -3.63 -12.58
CA VAL A 25 7.88 -2.16 -12.40
C VAL A 25 8.76 -1.44 -13.43
N SER A 26 9.80 -2.08 -13.97
CA SER A 26 10.74 -1.44 -14.92
C SER A 26 10.07 -1.04 -16.25
N LYS A 27 9.17 -1.88 -16.78
CA LYS A 27 8.46 -1.59 -18.04
C LYS A 27 7.44 -0.47 -17.89
N LEU A 28 6.76 -0.38 -16.75
CA LEU A 28 5.73 0.63 -16.50
C LEU A 28 6.34 2.02 -16.34
N LEU A 29 7.47 2.14 -15.64
CA LEU A 29 8.16 3.41 -15.42
C LEU A 29 8.68 4.04 -16.72
N HIS A 30 9.03 3.22 -17.71
CA HIS A 30 9.46 3.69 -19.03
C HIS A 30 8.31 4.25 -19.87
N ALA A 31 7.09 3.71 -19.70
CA ALA A 31 5.93 4.09 -20.49
C ALA A 31 5.31 5.43 -20.06
N ILE A 32 5.51 5.85 -18.80
CA ILE A 32 4.83 7.02 -18.21
C ILE A 32 5.56 8.36 -18.38
N GLY A 33 6.64 8.44 -19.18
CA GLY A 33 7.31 9.70 -19.56
C GLY A 33 7.52 10.67 -18.39
N GLN A 34 8.54 10.40 -17.57
CA GLN A 34 8.65 10.94 -16.20
C GLN A 34 8.70 12.47 -16.10
N HIS A 35 7.55 13.09 -15.85
CA HIS A 35 7.44 14.38 -15.18
C HIS A 35 6.72 14.17 -13.84
N LEU A 36 7.42 13.59 -12.87
CA LEU A 36 6.91 13.36 -11.52
C LEU A 36 7.10 14.61 -10.65
N PRO A 37 6.17 14.92 -9.73
CA PRO A 37 6.37 16.00 -8.78
C PRO A 37 7.49 15.65 -7.78
N GLN A 38 8.12 16.69 -7.19
CA GLN A 38 9.16 16.52 -6.17
C GLN A 38 8.62 15.84 -4.89
N SER A 39 7.35 16.02 -4.58
CA SER A 39 6.65 15.41 -3.45
C SER A 39 5.19 15.16 -3.79
N MET A 40 4.60 14.11 -3.23
CA MET A 40 3.19 13.76 -3.43
C MET A 40 2.62 13.18 -2.13
N ASP A 41 1.51 13.76 -1.65
CA ASP A 41 0.77 13.28 -0.49
C ASP A 41 -0.68 13.01 -0.88
N TRP A 42 -1.01 11.74 -1.13
CA TRP A 42 -2.35 11.30 -1.55
C TRP A 42 -3.45 11.64 -0.54
N ARG A 43 -3.10 11.87 0.74
CA ARG A 43 -4.08 12.25 1.78
C ARG A 43 -4.67 13.63 1.50
N ALA A 44 -3.87 14.54 0.95
CA ALA A 44 -4.33 15.88 0.58
C ALA A 44 -5.38 15.88 -0.54
N HIS A 45 -5.51 14.76 -1.26
CA HIS A 45 -6.45 14.59 -2.37
C HIS A 45 -7.69 13.77 -2.00
N GLY A 46 -7.87 13.40 -0.71
CA GLY A 46 -9.00 12.56 -0.30
C GLY A 46 -8.93 11.10 -0.78
N LEU A 47 -7.77 10.67 -1.31
CA LEU A 47 -7.55 9.33 -1.87
C LEU A 47 -7.06 8.31 -0.84
N VAL A 48 -7.11 8.64 0.44
CA VAL A 48 -6.63 7.78 1.53
C VAL A 48 -7.72 7.68 2.59
N THR A 49 -8.14 6.45 2.89
CA THR A 49 -9.12 6.17 3.94
C THR A 49 -8.53 6.38 5.33
N SER A 50 -9.39 6.47 6.35
CA SER A 50 -8.95 6.57 7.74
C SER A 50 -8.05 5.41 8.14
N VAL A 51 -7.07 5.66 9.02
CA VAL A 51 -6.20 4.62 9.57
C VAL A 51 -7.03 3.51 10.23
N LYS A 52 -6.71 2.25 9.90
CA LYS A 52 -7.37 1.07 10.45
C LYS A 52 -6.45 0.32 11.42
N ASP A 53 -7.02 -0.53 12.26
CA ASP A 53 -6.29 -1.32 13.27
C ASP A 53 -6.30 -2.82 12.93
N GLN A 54 -5.12 -3.36 12.62
CA GLN A 54 -4.91 -4.78 12.29
C GLN A 54 -5.05 -5.74 13.48
N LYS A 55 -5.04 -5.20 14.71
CA LYS A 55 -4.99 -5.97 15.96
C LYS A 55 -3.84 -6.99 15.96
N LYS A 56 -3.92 -8.00 16.84
CA LYS A 56 -2.92 -9.06 16.98
C LYS A 56 -3.12 -10.20 15.97
N CYS A 57 -3.31 -9.87 14.69
CA CYS A 57 -3.60 -10.83 13.62
C CYS A 57 -2.44 -11.00 12.62
N ALA A 58 -1.43 -10.12 12.67
CA ALA A 58 -0.33 -10.06 11.68
C ALA A 58 -0.82 -10.00 10.21
N CYS A 59 -2.00 -9.43 9.98
CA CYS A 59 -2.65 -9.34 8.67
C CYS A 59 -2.32 -8.04 7.91
N GLY A 60 -1.22 -7.34 8.28
CA GLY A 60 -0.84 -6.07 7.66
C GLY A 60 -0.70 -6.12 6.13
N TRP A 61 -0.39 -7.29 5.56
CA TRP A 61 -0.40 -7.53 4.11
C TRP A 61 -1.77 -7.27 3.47
N ALA A 62 -2.86 -7.64 4.15
CA ALA A 62 -4.23 -7.47 3.67
C ALA A 62 -4.65 -6.00 3.75
N PHE A 63 -4.25 -5.30 4.81
CA PHE A 63 -4.49 -3.87 4.97
C PHE A 63 -3.72 -3.04 3.93
N SER A 64 -2.48 -3.43 3.62
CA SER A 64 -1.68 -2.79 2.56
C SER A 64 -2.33 -2.95 1.18
N ALA A 65 -2.82 -4.15 0.86
CA ALA A 65 -3.50 -4.42 -0.40
C ALA A 65 -4.83 -3.64 -0.51
N THR A 66 -5.67 -3.71 0.53
CA THR A 66 -6.98 -3.03 0.53
C THR A 66 -6.84 -1.51 0.50
N GLY A 67 -5.92 -0.92 1.26
CA GLY A 67 -5.68 0.53 1.22
C GLY A 67 -5.27 1.03 -0.18
N SER A 68 -4.49 0.24 -0.92
CA SER A 68 -4.10 0.58 -2.29
C SER A 68 -5.29 0.52 -3.26
N LEU A 69 -6.16 -0.48 -3.10
CA LEU A 69 -7.38 -0.62 -3.91
C LEU A 69 -8.40 0.49 -3.62
N GLU A 70 -8.59 0.82 -2.35
CA GLU A 70 -9.47 1.91 -1.92
C GLU A 70 -9.03 3.25 -2.51
N GLY A 71 -7.74 3.56 -2.46
CA GLY A 71 -7.22 4.80 -3.06
C GLY A 71 -7.37 4.85 -4.57
N GLN A 72 -7.13 3.72 -5.26
CA GLN A 72 -7.36 3.64 -6.70
C GLN A 72 -8.84 3.81 -7.06
N GLN A 73 -9.75 3.23 -6.27
CA GLN A 73 -11.19 3.37 -6.49
C GLN A 73 -11.64 4.82 -6.29
N ALA A 74 -11.20 5.48 -5.20
CA ALA A 74 -11.51 6.89 -4.95
C ALA A 74 -11.04 7.79 -6.10
N PHE A 75 -9.87 7.53 -6.68
CA PHE A 75 -9.37 8.27 -7.83
C PHE A 75 -10.23 8.06 -9.09
N GLN A 76 -10.71 6.82 -9.32
CA GLN A 76 -11.59 6.54 -10.46
C GLN A 76 -12.95 7.22 -10.31
N ASP A 77 -13.46 7.30 -9.08
CA ASP A 77 -14.75 7.94 -8.80
C ASP A 77 -14.64 9.45 -8.96
N ASP A 78 -13.53 10.06 -8.52
CA ASP A 78 -13.23 11.48 -8.75
C ASP A 78 -13.24 11.83 -10.26
N ILE A 79 -12.53 11.06 -11.09
CA ILE A 79 -12.50 11.24 -12.56
C ILE A 79 -13.89 11.16 -13.18
N LYS A 80 -14.75 10.25 -12.73
CA LYS A 80 -16.09 10.06 -13.30
C LYS A 80 -17.10 11.10 -12.86
N SER A 81 -16.82 11.80 -11.76
CA SER A 81 -17.70 12.81 -11.19
C SER A 81 -17.50 14.22 -11.77
N GLY A 82 -16.40 14.44 -12.49
CA GLY A 82 -16.11 15.65 -13.27
C GLY A 82 -16.40 15.49 -14.75
#